data_AF-A0AAC9AEI9-F1
#
_entry.id   AF-A0AAC9AEI9-F1
#
_cell.length_a   1.000
_cell.length_b   1.000
_cell.length_c   1.000
_cell.angle_alpha   90.00
_cell.angle_beta   90.00
_cell.angle_gamma   90.00
#
_symmetry.space_group_name_H-M   'P 1'
#
loop_
_entity.id
_entity.type
_entity.pdbx_description
1 polymer ?
#
loop_
_entity_poly.entity_id
_entity_poly.type
_entity_poly.pdbx_seq_one_letter_code
_entity_poly.pdbx_strand_id
1 'polypeptide(L)'
;MQDFCKHISNHSGANPTVIPRGQEDFRYVSQLLEVDGSHHPYRHLLFSTWLFDDVGQIFTYPVNTDVISVNGEVKNVNSEVVVGHKCFAFLKAGKSLAQISRETGKSRCYLKRLALLNKLSVNLKPKLLTQEVVNAICSLAYAGFHRREIAKRCGVGIGTVEQTISSKTGLVERRQKCHFESSRRKNRLFLLRYIADHPDSIRNDIKKQCCSVFFWLYLNDRQWLDEHLPKPRIARGRY
;
A
#
# COMPACT_ATOMS: atom_id res chain seq x y z
N MET A 1 38.17 -10.60 -2.41
CA MET A 1 37.72 -9.69 -1.34
C MET A 1 38.63 -8.47 -1.21
N GLN A 2 39.96 -8.62 -1.23
CA GLN A 2 40.90 -7.49 -1.20
C GLN A 2 40.66 -6.46 -2.32
N ASP A 3 40.40 -6.91 -3.55
CA ASP A 3 40.14 -6.00 -4.68
C ASP A 3 38.78 -5.28 -4.58
N PHE A 4 37.76 -5.97 -4.08
CA PHE A 4 36.46 -5.35 -3.79
C PHE A 4 36.57 -4.27 -2.71
N CYS A 5 37.30 -4.53 -1.62
CA CYS A 5 37.57 -3.53 -0.57
C CYS A 5 38.34 -2.31 -1.11
N LYS A 6 39.26 -2.50 -2.06
CA LYS A 6 39.94 -1.40 -2.74
C LYS A 6 38.98 -0.59 -3.62
N HIS A 7 38.09 -1.27 -4.37
CA HIS A 7 37.10 -0.63 -5.24
C HIS A 7 36.14 0.28 -4.46
N ILE A 8 35.68 -0.18 -3.29
CA ILE A 8 34.70 0.57 -2.48
C ILE A 8 35.34 1.58 -1.51
N SER A 9 36.68 1.71 -1.49
CA SER A 9 37.42 2.55 -0.54
C SER A 9 37.04 4.04 -0.57
N ASN A 10 36.50 4.51 -1.71
CA ASN A 10 36.02 5.88 -1.90
C ASN A 10 34.58 6.11 -1.41
N HIS A 11 33.84 5.06 -1.01
CA HIS A 11 32.47 5.20 -0.51
C HIS A 11 32.47 5.52 0.99
N SER A 12 31.73 6.57 1.35
CA SER A 12 31.69 7.11 2.72
C SER A 12 31.28 6.06 3.75
N GLY A 13 32.12 5.88 4.78
CA GLY A 13 31.94 4.98 5.93
C GLY A 13 30.79 5.33 6.87
N ALA A 14 29.84 6.16 6.45
CA ALA A 14 28.78 6.70 7.31
C ALA A 14 27.81 5.65 7.85
N ASN A 15 27.75 4.45 7.24
CA ASN A 15 26.94 3.35 7.75
C ASN A 15 27.74 2.04 7.81
N PRO A 16 28.13 1.56 9.01
CA PRO A 16 28.92 0.33 9.17
C PRO A 16 28.15 -0.94 8.81
N THR A 17 26.84 -0.83 8.54
CA THR A 17 26.02 -1.93 8.03
C THR A 17 26.04 -2.02 6.49
N VAL A 18 26.68 -1.10 5.77
CA VAL A 18 26.60 -1.06 4.31
C VAL A 18 27.93 -1.47 3.65
N ILE A 19 29.03 -1.40 4.39
CA ILE A 19 30.38 -1.69 3.89
C ILE A 19 30.94 -2.91 4.65
N PRO A 20 31.72 -3.81 4.02
CA PRO A 20 32.39 -4.92 4.69
C PRO A 20 33.31 -4.43 5.81
N ARG A 21 33.41 -5.21 6.89
CA ARG A 21 34.18 -4.83 8.10
C ARG A 21 35.69 -4.99 7.95
N GLY A 22 36.16 -5.47 6.80
CA GLY A 22 37.58 -5.67 6.50
C GLY A 22 37.79 -6.55 5.28
N GLN A 23 39.06 -6.80 4.94
CA GLN A 23 39.45 -7.62 3.79
C GLN A 23 39.14 -9.12 3.98
N GLU A 24 38.95 -9.55 5.23
CA GLU A 24 38.63 -10.93 5.63
C GLU A 24 37.11 -11.16 5.83
N ASP A 25 36.27 -10.17 5.55
CA ASP A 25 34.82 -10.26 5.76
C ASP A 25 34.12 -10.94 4.57
N PHE A 26 34.46 -12.20 4.32
CA PHE A 26 33.84 -13.02 3.25
C PHE A 26 32.33 -13.23 3.47
N ARG A 27 31.86 -13.05 4.71
CA ARG A 27 30.43 -13.12 5.06
C ARG A 27 29.60 -12.04 4.34
N TYR A 28 30.20 -10.88 4.09
CA TYR A 28 29.53 -9.79 3.39
C TYR A 28 29.09 -10.20 1.98
N VAL A 29 29.99 -10.84 1.22
CA VAL A 29 29.71 -11.28 -0.15
C VAL A 29 28.85 -12.54 -0.15
N SER A 30 29.10 -13.49 0.75
CA SER A 30 28.30 -14.71 0.82
C SER A 30 26.82 -14.41 1.07
N GLN A 31 26.52 -13.47 1.97
CA GLN A 31 25.16 -13.01 2.25
C GLN A 31 24.49 -12.36 1.04
N LEU A 32 25.22 -11.59 0.23
CA LEU A 32 24.67 -10.96 -0.97
C LEU A 32 24.30 -11.97 -2.08
N LEU A 33 24.87 -13.17 -2.02
CA LEU A 33 24.59 -14.27 -2.95
C LEU A 33 23.50 -15.22 -2.43
N GLU A 34 23.01 -15.04 -1.19
CA GLU A 34 21.89 -15.82 -0.65
C GLU A 34 20.58 -15.43 -1.35
N VAL A 35 19.84 -16.43 -1.83
CA VAL A 35 18.59 -16.24 -2.61
C VAL A 35 17.48 -15.58 -1.77
N ASP A 36 17.46 -15.81 -0.46
CA ASP A 36 16.43 -15.30 0.46
C ASP A 36 16.95 -14.19 1.39
N GLY A 37 18.14 -13.65 1.13
CA GLY A 37 18.77 -12.61 1.92
C GLY A 37 18.15 -11.23 1.69
N SER A 38 17.47 -10.66 2.69
CA SER A 38 17.03 -9.26 2.62
C SER A 38 18.17 -8.33 3.01
N HIS A 39 18.79 -7.72 2.01
CA HIS A 39 19.89 -6.77 2.19
C HIS A 39 19.57 -5.39 1.64
N HIS A 40 20.28 -4.39 2.15
CA HIS A 40 20.08 -3.01 1.72
C HIS A 40 20.43 -2.89 0.22
N PRO A 41 19.58 -2.27 -0.63
CA PRO A 41 19.77 -2.21 -2.09
C PRO A 41 21.14 -1.68 -2.52
N TYR A 42 21.67 -0.71 -1.75
CA TYR A 42 22.99 -0.15 -2.00
C TYR A 42 24.14 -1.17 -1.90
N ARG A 43 24.02 -2.23 -1.10
CA ARG A 43 25.03 -3.29 -1.05
C ARG A 43 25.10 -4.07 -2.37
N HIS A 44 23.94 -4.36 -2.97
CA HIS A 44 23.87 -4.99 -4.28
C HIS A 44 24.41 -4.07 -5.37
N LEU A 45 24.15 -2.76 -5.28
CA LEU A 45 24.73 -1.78 -6.21
C LEU A 45 26.26 -1.78 -6.13
N LEU A 46 26.85 -1.65 -4.94
CA LEU A 46 28.32 -1.69 -4.77
C LEU A 46 28.94 -2.99 -5.31
N PHE A 47 28.28 -4.12 -5.05
CA PHE A 47 28.76 -5.41 -5.54
C PHE A 47 28.64 -5.50 -7.07
N SER A 48 27.55 -4.99 -7.65
CA SER A 48 27.34 -4.99 -9.10
C SER A 48 28.30 -4.06 -9.85
N THR A 49 28.61 -2.87 -9.31
CA THR A 49 29.56 -1.94 -9.93
C THR A 49 31.00 -2.43 -9.88
N TRP A 50 31.30 -3.35 -8.95
CA TRP A 50 32.58 -4.03 -8.91
C TRP A 50 32.65 -5.21 -9.90
N LEU A 51 31.53 -5.89 -10.12
CA LEU A 51 31.47 -7.08 -10.99
C LEU A 51 31.33 -6.72 -12.48
N PHE A 52 30.71 -5.57 -12.78
CA PHE A 52 30.42 -5.14 -14.14
C PHE A 52 30.97 -3.74 -14.38
N ASP A 53 31.75 -3.60 -15.46
CA ASP A 53 32.31 -2.31 -15.88
C ASP A 53 31.27 -1.43 -16.62
N ASP A 54 30.20 -2.04 -17.15
CA ASP A 54 29.14 -1.34 -17.86
C ASP A 54 27.76 -1.65 -17.27
N VAL A 55 26.94 -0.60 -17.15
CA VAL A 55 25.58 -0.68 -16.58
C VAL A 55 24.66 -1.49 -17.49
N GLY A 56 24.89 -1.47 -18.80
CA GLY A 56 24.15 -2.29 -19.76
C GLY A 56 24.23 -3.77 -19.39
N GLN A 57 25.42 -4.29 -19.08
CA GLN A 57 25.67 -5.70 -18.75
C GLN A 57 24.88 -6.22 -17.55
N ILE A 58 24.50 -5.35 -16.60
CA ILE A 58 23.65 -5.70 -15.45
C ILE A 58 22.23 -6.06 -15.92
N PHE A 59 21.75 -5.43 -16.98
CA PHE A 59 20.39 -5.60 -17.52
C PHE A 59 20.36 -6.46 -18.79
N THR A 60 21.50 -6.79 -19.38
CA THR A 60 21.60 -7.62 -20.61
C THR A 60 21.44 -9.11 -20.34
N TYR A 61 21.33 -9.55 -19.08
CA TYR A 61 21.07 -10.97 -18.83
C TYR A 61 19.73 -11.33 -19.49
N PRO A 62 19.71 -12.26 -20.47
CA PRO A 62 18.44 -12.78 -20.92
C PRO A 62 17.80 -13.40 -19.69
N VAL A 63 16.63 -12.89 -19.31
CA VAL A 63 15.77 -13.56 -18.35
C VAL A 63 15.47 -14.91 -19.00
N ASN A 64 16.29 -15.92 -18.70
CA ASN A 64 15.88 -17.29 -18.85
C ASN A 64 14.64 -17.37 -17.97
N THR A 65 13.50 -17.45 -18.64
CA THR A 65 12.16 -17.64 -18.07
C THR A 65 12.04 -18.99 -17.38
N ASP A 66 13.06 -19.45 -16.68
CA ASP A 66 12.90 -20.29 -15.52
C ASP A 66 12.53 -19.35 -14.38
N VAL A 67 11.26 -18.95 -14.43
CA VAL A 67 10.59 -18.13 -13.45
C VAL A 67 10.57 -18.90 -12.14
N ILE A 68 11.66 -18.85 -11.39
CA ILE A 68 11.60 -19.07 -9.95
C ILE A 68 10.74 -17.91 -9.43
N SER A 69 9.46 -18.23 -9.25
CA SER A 69 8.44 -17.34 -8.73
C SER A 69 8.83 -16.90 -7.32
N VAL A 70 9.63 -15.85 -7.23
CA VAL A 70 9.68 -15.04 -6.03
C VAL A 70 8.41 -14.21 -6.05
N ASN A 71 7.48 -14.56 -5.16
CA ASN A 71 6.13 -14.01 -5.03
C ASN A 71 6.14 -12.52 -4.64
N GLY A 72 6.57 -11.66 -5.54
CA GLY A 72 6.32 -10.22 -5.52
C GLY A 72 5.25 -9.90 -6.56
N GLU A 73 3.97 -10.02 -6.19
CA GLU A 73 2.84 -9.75 -7.08
C GLU A 73 2.86 -8.31 -7.63
N VAL A 74 3.40 -8.13 -8.84
CA VAL A 74 2.97 -7.04 -9.71
C VAL A 74 1.56 -7.40 -10.17
N LYS A 75 0.56 -6.77 -9.55
CA LYS A 75 -0.86 -6.96 -9.84
C LYS A 75 -1.17 -6.60 -11.29
N ASN A 76 -1.15 -7.62 -12.14
CA ASN A 76 -1.54 -7.52 -13.53
C ASN A 76 -3.08 -7.47 -13.58
N VAL A 77 -3.65 -6.27 -13.78
CA VAL A 77 -5.10 -5.99 -13.75
C VAL A 77 -5.89 -6.96 -14.65
N ASN A 78 -5.28 -7.40 -15.75
CA ASN A 78 -5.89 -8.35 -16.68
C ASN A 78 -6.03 -9.77 -16.11
N SER A 79 -5.09 -10.23 -15.27
CA SER A 79 -5.18 -11.57 -14.67
C SER A 79 -6.26 -11.62 -13.59
N GLU A 80 -6.44 -10.55 -12.83
CA GLU A 80 -7.45 -10.50 -11.75
C GLU A 80 -8.88 -10.51 -12.30
N VAL A 81 -9.12 -9.82 -13.43
CA VAL A 81 -10.41 -9.83 -14.14
C VAL A 81 -10.72 -11.22 -14.70
N VAL A 82 -9.73 -11.88 -15.33
CA VAL A 82 -9.90 -13.23 -15.89
C VAL A 82 -10.16 -14.26 -14.78
N VAL A 83 -9.45 -14.17 -13.66
CA VAL A 83 -9.68 -15.06 -12.51
C VAL A 83 -11.06 -14.82 -11.89
N GLY A 84 -11.50 -13.57 -11.80
CA GLY A 84 -12.85 -13.22 -11.34
C GLY A 84 -13.96 -13.84 -12.20
N HIS A 85 -13.82 -13.78 -13.53
CA HIS A 85 -14.78 -14.38 -14.47
C HIS A 85 -14.80 -15.91 -14.38
N LYS A 86 -13.63 -16.56 -14.27
CA LYS A 86 -13.55 -18.01 -14.05
C LYS A 86 -14.22 -18.43 -12.74
N CYS A 87 -13.96 -17.69 -11.65
CA CYS A 87 -14.61 -17.93 -10.36
C CYS A 87 -16.14 -17.80 -10.46
N PHE A 88 -16.62 -16.77 -11.16
CA PHE A 88 -18.04 -16.55 -11.40
C PHE A 88 -18.69 -17.69 -12.20
N ALA A 89 -18.04 -18.14 -13.29
CA ALA A 89 -18.51 -19.27 -14.08
C ALA A 89 -18.62 -20.55 -13.25
N PHE A 90 -17.62 -20.85 -12.42
CA PHE A 90 -17.66 -22.02 -11.53
C PHE A 90 -18.71 -21.92 -10.43
N LEU A 91 -18.98 -20.71 -9.91
CA LEU A 91 -20.08 -20.49 -8.96
C LEU A 91 -21.43 -20.70 -9.63
N LYS A 92 -21.62 -20.24 -10.88
CA LYS A 92 -22.85 -20.47 -11.66
C LYS A 92 -23.05 -21.96 -12.00
N ALA A 93 -21.96 -22.70 -12.21
CA ALA A 93 -21.97 -24.14 -12.43
C ALA A 93 -22.24 -24.96 -11.15
N GLY A 94 -22.42 -24.33 -9.99
CA GLY A 94 -22.74 -25.01 -8.73
C GLY A 94 -21.58 -25.76 -8.08
N LYS A 95 -20.32 -25.53 -8.51
CA LYS A 95 -19.14 -26.16 -7.89
C LYS A 95 -19.00 -25.72 -6.42
N SER A 96 -18.48 -26.61 -5.57
CA SER A 96 -18.26 -26.28 -4.15
C SER A 96 -17.18 -25.21 -3.98
N LEU A 97 -17.32 -24.34 -2.97
CA LEU A 97 -16.31 -23.31 -2.66
C LEU A 97 -14.90 -23.88 -2.43
N ALA A 98 -14.81 -25.11 -1.89
CA ALA A 98 -13.54 -25.79 -1.64
C ALA A 98 -12.86 -26.25 -2.93
N GLN A 99 -13.65 -26.65 -3.94
CA GLN A 99 -13.14 -27.00 -5.26
C GLN A 99 -12.68 -25.76 -6.02
N ILE A 100 -13.48 -24.71 -6.03
CA ILE A 100 -13.13 -23.45 -6.71
C ILE A 100 -11.85 -22.84 -6.09
N SER A 101 -11.70 -22.92 -4.77
CA SER A 101 -10.50 -22.42 -4.09
C SER A 101 -9.23 -23.17 -4.50
N ARG A 102 -9.32 -24.51 -4.69
CA ARG A 102 -8.22 -25.32 -5.20
C ARG A 102 -7.89 -25.01 -6.67
N GLU A 103 -8.91 -24.84 -7.50
CA GLU A 103 -8.74 -24.59 -8.93
C GLU A 103 -8.26 -23.16 -9.25
N THR A 104 -8.62 -22.17 -8.43
CA THR A 104 -8.37 -20.74 -8.73
C THR A 104 -7.34 -20.08 -7.82
N GLY A 105 -6.90 -20.76 -6.76
CA GLY A 105 -6.03 -20.19 -5.72
C GLY A 105 -6.69 -19.09 -4.87
N LYS A 106 -7.94 -18.71 -5.15
CA LYS A 106 -8.63 -17.65 -4.39
C LYS A 106 -9.17 -18.19 -3.07
N SER A 107 -9.14 -17.33 -2.05
CA SER A 107 -9.60 -17.70 -0.72
C SER A 107 -11.11 -17.96 -0.71
N ARG A 108 -11.53 -18.87 0.18
CA ARG A 108 -12.97 -19.17 0.41
C ARG A 108 -13.77 -17.92 0.80
N CYS A 109 -13.14 -16.94 1.46
CA CYS A 109 -13.77 -15.66 1.82
C CYS A 109 -14.06 -14.80 0.58
N TYR A 110 -13.08 -14.70 -0.33
CA TYR A 110 -13.26 -13.99 -1.60
C TYR A 110 -14.41 -14.59 -2.43
N LEU A 111 -14.46 -15.91 -2.56
CA LEU A 111 -15.49 -16.60 -3.34
C LEU A 111 -16.90 -16.40 -2.75
N LYS A 112 -17.03 -16.41 -1.42
CA LYS A 112 -18.29 -16.09 -0.72
C LYS A 112 -18.75 -14.66 -1.00
N ARG A 113 -17.83 -13.69 -0.91
CA ARG A 113 -18.12 -12.29 -1.23
C ARG A 113 -18.57 -12.14 -2.68
N LEU A 114 -17.87 -12.81 -3.62
CA LEU A 114 -18.20 -12.79 -5.04
C LEU A 114 -19.61 -13.35 -5.31
N ALA A 115 -19.97 -14.47 -4.67
CA ALA A 115 -21.31 -15.04 -4.79
C ALA A 115 -22.41 -14.11 -4.25
N LEU A 116 -22.17 -13.48 -3.09
CA LEU A 116 -23.10 -12.52 -2.48
C LEU A 116 -23.33 -11.29 -3.35
N LEU A 117 -22.24 -10.70 -3.88
CA LEU A 117 -22.32 -9.54 -4.78
C LEU A 117 -23.13 -9.85 -6.05
N ASN A 118 -23.03 -11.08 -6.56
CA ASN A 118 -23.74 -11.55 -7.75
C ASN A 118 -25.07 -12.25 -7.45
N LYS A 119 -25.57 -12.20 -6.20
CA LYS A 119 -26.84 -12.81 -5.76
C LYS A 119 -26.97 -14.33 -6.06
N LEU A 120 -25.86 -15.07 -6.06
CA LEU A 120 -25.88 -16.52 -6.27
C LEU A 120 -26.14 -17.26 -4.95
N SER A 121 -27.06 -18.23 -4.95
CA SER A 121 -27.40 -19.06 -3.79
C SER A 121 -26.32 -20.10 -3.54
N VAL A 122 -25.32 -19.76 -2.73
CA VAL A 122 -24.36 -20.74 -2.23
C VAL A 122 -24.95 -21.38 -0.97
N ASN A 123 -24.96 -22.71 -0.90
CA ASN A 123 -25.33 -23.49 0.29
C ASN A 123 -24.36 -23.18 1.44
N LEU A 124 -24.61 -22.06 2.10
CA LEU A 124 -23.88 -21.58 3.25
C LEU A 124 -24.69 -21.97 4.47
N LYS A 125 -24.12 -22.80 5.34
CA LYS A 125 -24.65 -22.98 6.68
C LYS A 125 -24.81 -21.59 7.31
N PRO A 126 -26.02 -21.15 7.68
CA PRO A 126 -26.24 -19.81 8.18
C PRO A 126 -25.35 -19.60 9.41
N LYS A 127 -24.46 -18.61 9.37
CA LYS A 127 -23.86 -18.09 10.60
C LYS A 127 -24.94 -17.26 11.30
N LEU A 128 -24.92 -17.31 12.63
CA LEU A 128 -25.83 -16.73 13.60
C LEU A 128 -25.95 -15.18 13.55
N LEU A 129 -25.88 -14.56 12.38
CA LEU A 129 -25.99 -13.12 12.21
C LEU A 129 -27.43 -12.80 11.78
N THR A 130 -28.22 -12.33 12.73
CA THR A 130 -29.57 -11.83 12.46
C THR A 130 -29.51 -10.66 11.47
N GLN A 131 -30.54 -10.58 10.61
CA GLN A 131 -30.62 -9.52 9.60
C GLN A 131 -30.62 -8.12 10.23
N GLU A 132 -31.14 -7.99 11.44
CA GLU A 132 -31.10 -6.77 12.25
C GLU A 132 -29.68 -6.28 12.52
N VAL A 133 -28.77 -7.18 12.90
CA VAL A 133 -27.36 -6.85 13.15
C VAL A 133 -26.67 -6.46 11.84
N VAL A 134 -27.00 -7.11 10.72
CA VAL A 134 -26.49 -6.71 9.39
C VAL A 134 -26.93 -5.29 9.05
N ASN A 135 -28.19 -4.96 9.28
CA ASN A 135 -28.74 -3.63 9.02
C ASN A 135 -28.12 -2.57 9.93
N ALA A 136 -27.89 -2.90 11.21
CA ALA A 136 -27.18 -2.02 12.15
C ALA A 136 -25.73 -1.76 11.73
N ILE A 137 -24.99 -2.81 11.32
CA ILE A 137 -23.64 -2.68 10.77
C ILE A 137 -23.65 -1.78 9.53
N CYS A 138 -24.58 -2.01 8.60
CA CYS A 138 -24.70 -1.18 7.39
C CYS A 138 -24.98 0.28 7.74
N SER A 139 -25.90 0.55 8.65
CA SER A 139 -26.29 1.91 9.04
C SER A 139 -25.13 2.67 9.69
N LEU A 140 -24.45 2.05 10.66
CA LEU A 140 -23.26 2.63 11.27
C LEU A 140 -22.11 2.78 10.25
N ALA A 141 -22.03 1.86 9.28
CA ALA A 141 -21.04 1.94 8.23
C ALA A 141 -21.29 3.09 7.26
N TYR A 142 -22.54 3.33 6.88
CA TYR A 142 -22.96 4.47 6.07
C TYR A 142 -22.69 5.80 6.78
N ALA A 143 -22.88 5.85 8.11
CA ALA A 143 -22.55 7.00 8.93
C ALA A 143 -21.03 7.25 9.09
N GLY A 144 -20.17 6.31 8.64
CA GLY A 144 -18.71 6.49 8.63
C GLY A 144 -17.99 6.06 9.91
N PHE A 145 -18.66 5.37 10.84
CA PHE A 145 -18.02 4.89 12.08
C PHE A 145 -16.83 3.95 11.79
N HIS A 146 -15.83 3.95 12.67
CA HIS A 146 -14.70 3.04 12.55
C HIS A 146 -15.13 1.59 12.78
N ARG A 147 -14.55 0.66 12.02
CA ARG A 147 -14.90 -0.78 12.03
C ARG A 147 -14.79 -1.44 13.42
N ARG A 148 -13.82 -1.03 14.25
CA ARG A 148 -13.72 -1.48 15.66
C ARG A 148 -14.90 -1.02 16.52
N GLU A 149 -15.37 0.20 16.31
CA GLU A 149 -16.49 0.76 17.06
C GLU A 149 -17.81 0.09 16.67
N ILE A 150 -17.98 -0.20 15.37
CA ILE A 150 -19.13 -0.97 14.88
C ILE A 150 -19.15 -2.37 15.48
N ALA A 151 -18.00 -3.05 15.48
CA ALA A 151 -17.85 -4.37 16.09
C ALA A 151 -18.26 -4.37 17.57
N LYS A 152 -17.79 -3.37 18.33
CA LYS A 152 -18.15 -3.19 19.75
C LYS A 152 -19.65 -2.95 19.94
N ARG A 153 -20.27 -2.04 19.17
CA ARG A 153 -21.70 -1.69 19.29
C ARG A 153 -22.62 -2.82 18.86
N CYS A 154 -22.22 -3.59 17.86
CA CYS A 154 -23.02 -4.69 17.31
C CYS A 154 -22.74 -6.04 17.98
N GLY A 155 -21.78 -6.11 18.92
CA GLY A 155 -21.41 -7.37 19.59
C GLY A 155 -20.82 -8.43 18.66
N VAL A 156 -20.19 -8.03 17.55
CA VAL A 156 -19.65 -8.95 16.54
C VAL A 156 -18.13 -8.79 16.38
N GLY A 157 -17.48 -9.84 15.89
CA GLY A 157 -16.07 -9.77 15.51
C GLY A 157 -15.80 -8.78 14.37
N ILE A 158 -14.62 -8.15 14.36
CA ILE A 158 -14.22 -7.18 13.33
C ILE A 158 -14.26 -7.78 11.90
N GLY A 159 -13.89 -9.05 11.75
CA GLY A 159 -13.94 -9.74 10.45
C GLY A 159 -15.36 -9.86 9.90
N THR A 160 -16.36 -10.02 10.76
CA THR A 160 -17.78 -10.03 10.35
C THR A 160 -18.17 -8.67 9.79
N VAL A 161 -17.78 -7.58 10.48
CA VAL A 161 -18.05 -6.20 10.02
C VAL A 161 -17.42 -5.95 8.65
N GLU A 162 -16.16 -6.34 8.45
CA GLU A 162 -15.47 -6.18 7.18
C GLU A 162 -16.11 -7.01 6.06
N GLN A 163 -16.53 -8.24 6.36
CA GLN A 163 -17.24 -9.08 5.40
C GLN A 163 -18.59 -8.47 5.02
N THR A 164 -19.37 -7.97 5.97
CA THR A 164 -20.64 -7.30 5.70
C THR A 164 -20.47 -6.05 4.85
N ILE A 165 -19.49 -5.19 5.19
CA ILE A 165 -19.20 -3.96 4.43
C ILE A 165 -18.78 -4.29 3.00
N SER A 166 -17.88 -5.26 2.82
CA SER A 166 -17.36 -5.64 1.50
C SER A 166 -18.36 -6.40 0.62
N SER A 167 -19.40 -6.98 1.22
CA SER A 167 -20.48 -7.68 0.51
C SER A 167 -21.60 -6.74 0.07
N LYS A 168 -21.67 -5.51 0.60
CA LYS A 168 -22.69 -4.52 0.22
C LYS A 168 -22.15 -3.59 -0.86
N THR A 169 -22.77 -3.63 -2.04
CA THR A 169 -22.45 -2.78 -3.20
C THR A 169 -22.56 -1.30 -2.82
N GLY A 170 -21.56 -0.47 -3.18
CA GLY A 170 -21.59 0.98 -2.98
C GLY A 170 -21.13 1.45 -1.59
N LEU A 171 -21.07 0.57 -0.59
CA LEU A 171 -20.76 0.94 0.79
C LEU A 171 -19.26 1.22 1.00
N VAL A 172 -18.40 0.51 0.28
CA VAL A 172 -16.94 0.71 0.33
C VAL A 172 -16.58 2.06 -0.28
N GLU A 173 -17.12 2.37 -1.45
CA GLU A 173 -16.92 3.63 -2.17
C GLU A 173 -17.43 4.82 -1.34
N ARG A 174 -18.63 4.68 -0.76
CA ARG A 174 -19.19 5.69 0.16
C ARG A 174 -18.26 5.97 1.33
N ARG A 175 -17.70 4.92 1.95
CA ARG A 175 -16.77 5.07 3.08
C ARG A 175 -15.45 5.70 2.69
N GLN A 176 -14.89 5.34 1.52
CA GLN A 176 -13.71 6.00 0.98
C GLN A 176 -13.95 7.50 0.80
N LYS A 177 -15.11 7.88 0.25
CA LYS A 177 -15.53 9.28 0.13
C LYS A 177 -15.65 9.97 1.51
N CYS A 178 -16.32 9.35 2.48
CA CYS A 178 -16.42 9.89 3.84
C CYS A 178 -15.04 10.12 4.48
N HIS A 179 -14.14 9.14 4.34
CA HIS A 179 -12.78 9.22 4.89
C HIS A 179 -11.96 10.32 4.20
N PHE A 180 -12.05 10.41 2.88
CA PHE A 180 -11.41 11.47 2.10
C PHE A 180 -11.90 12.86 2.55
N GLU A 181 -13.23 13.06 2.62
CA GLU A 181 -13.81 14.34 3.07
C GLU A 181 -13.41 14.69 4.50
N SER A 182 -13.39 13.71 5.40
CA SER A 182 -12.98 13.92 6.80
C SER A 182 -11.51 14.30 6.89
N SER A 183 -10.64 13.63 6.11
CA SER A 183 -9.22 13.94 6.03
C SER A 183 -9.01 15.35 5.45
N ARG A 184 -9.77 15.71 4.42
CA ARG A 184 -9.77 17.05 3.82
C ARG A 184 -10.11 18.11 4.86
N ARG A 185 -11.24 17.97 5.56
CA ARG A 185 -11.66 18.92 6.61
C ARG A 185 -10.61 19.06 7.72
N LYS A 186 -10.07 17.93 8.21
CA LYS A 186 -9.03 17.91 9.24
C LYS A 186 -7.78 18.67 8.80
N ASN A 187 -7.25 18.36 7.62
CA ASN A 187 -6.03 18.97 7.11
C ASN A 187 -6.22 20.47 6.82
N ARG A 188 -7.36 20.85 6.24
CA ARG A 188 -7.73 22.26 6.04
C ARG A 188 -7.78 23.02 7.37
N LEU A 189 -8.49 22.49 8.36
CA LEU A 189 -8.61 23.12 9.68
C LEU A 189 -7.25 23.27 10.36
N PHE A 190 -6.40 22.24 10.28
CA PHE A 190 -5.07 22.29 10.86
C PHE A 190 -4.22 23.39 10.22
N LEU A 191 -4.23 23.48 8.88
CA LEU A 191 -3.50 24.51 8.16
C LEU A 191 -4.01 25.92 8.49
N LEU A 192 -5.33 26.11 8.53
CA LEU A 192 -5.93 27.40 8.88
C LEU A 192 -5.57 27.84 10.29
N ARG A 193 -5.58 26.91 11.26
CA ARG A 193 -5.15 27.19 12.63
C ARG A 193 -3.69 27.61 12.68
N TYR A 194 -2.82 26.87 12.00
CA TYR A 194 -1.40 27.22 11.95
C TYR A 194 -1.14 28.62 11.35
N ILE A 195 -1.85 28.97 10.27
CA ILE A 195 -1.73 30.30 9.65
C ILE A 195 -2.27 31.39 10.58
N ALA A 196 -3.38 31.13 11.29
CA ALA A 196 -3.96 32.06 12.25
C ALA A 196 -3.02 32.30 13.45
N ASP A 197 -2.38 31.24 13.95
CA ASP A 197 -1.46 31.32 15.09
C ASP A 197 -0.13 32.00 14.68
N HIS A 198 0.28 31.91 13.42
CA HIS A 198 1.56 32.42 12.90
C HIS A 198 1.38 33.25 11.62
N PRO A 199 0.81 34.48 11.72
CA PRO A 199 0.44 35.29 10.56
C PRO A 199 1.62 35.72 9.67
N ASP A 200 2.84 35.78 10.23
CA ASP A 200 4.05 36.17 9.50
C ASP A 200 4.74 35.00 8.77
N SER A 201 4.23 33.77 8.91
CA SER A 201 4.82 32.58 8.30
C SER A 201 4.87 32.69 6.78
N ILE A 202 6.03 32.38 6.18
CA ILE A 202 6.11 32.23 4.73
C ILE A 202 5.76 30.80 4.32
N ARG A 203 5.46 30.58 3.02
CA ARG A 203 5.13 29.25 2.48
C ARG A 203 6.15 28.17 2.83
N ASN A 204 7.44 28.52 2.88
CA ASN A 204 8.49 27.58 3.26
C ASN A 204 8.41 27.14 4.72
N ASP A 205 8.01 28.04 5.63
CA ASP A 205 7.86 27.72 7.05
C ASP A 205 6.66 26.80 7.26
N ILE A 206 5.54 27.11 6.60
CA ILE A 206 4.35 26.25 6.58
C ILE A 206 4.72 24.87 6.05
N LYS A 207 5.48 24.77 4.95
CA LYS A 207 5.90 23.50 4.37
C LYS A 207 6.79 22.69 5.32
N LYS A 208 7.70 23.36 6.06
CA LYS A 208 8.58 22.70 7.03
C LYS A 208 7.80 22.22 8.26
N GLN A 209 7.00 23.09 8.86
CA GLN A 209 6.34 22.82 10.13
C GLN A 209 5.09 21.95 9.97
N CYS A 210 4.36 22.11 8.87
CA CYS A 210 3.14 21.36 8.55
C CYS A 210 3.35 20.40 7.38
N CYS A 211 4.52 19.77 7.28
CA CYS A 211 4.94 18.94 6.13
C CYS A 211 3.87 17.91 5.71
N SER A 212 3.39 17.08 6.63
CA SER A 212 2.40 16.03 6.34
C SER A 212 1.06 16.59 5.82
N VAL A 213 0.57 17.65 6.45
CA VAL A 213 -0.69 18.33 6.09
C VAL A 213 -0.56 19.04 4.75
N PHE A 214 0.56 19.74 4.55
CA PHE A 214 0.87 20.46 3.32
C PHE A 214 0.91 19.51 2.12
N PHE A 215 1.68 18.42 2.21
CA PHE A 215 1.78 17.47 1.10
C PHE A 215 0.47 16.71 0.86
N TRP A 216 -0.29 16.41 1.92
CA TRP A 216 -1.62 15.83 1.75
C TRP A 216 -2.54 16.75 0.96
N LEU A 217 -2.60 18.04 1.31
CA LEU A 217 -3.42 19.03 0.60
C LEU A 217 -2.89 19.31 -0.81
N TYR A 218 -1.57 19.33 -1.00
CA TYR A 218 -0.97 19.51 -2.32
C TYR A 218 -1.37 18.39 -3.31
N LEU A 219 -1.44 17.14 -2.83
CA LEU A 219 -1.84 16.00 -3.65
C LEU A 219 -3.35 15.89 -3.86
N ASN A 220 -4.16 16.29 -2.86
CA ASN A 220 -5.59 15.98 -2.85
C ASN A 220 -6.51 17.21 -3.02
N ASP A 221 -6.01 18.43 -2.83
CA ASP A 221 -6.79 19.67 -2.74
C ASP A 221 -5.96 20.93 -3.03
N ARG A 222 -5.21 20.89 -4.14
CA ARG A 222 -4.20 21.91 -4.47
C ARG A 222 -4.78 23.32 -4.63
N GLN A 223 -5.90 23.45 -5.33
CA GLN A 223 -6.52 24.75 -5.57
C GLN A 223 -6.84 25.47 -4.26
N TRP A 224 -7.48 24.75 -3.32
CA TRP A 224 -7.79 25.30 -2.01
C TRP A 224 -6.52 25.68 -1.23
N LEU A 225 -5.47 24.84 -1.31
CA LEU A 225 -4.19 25.13 -0.68
C LEU A 225 -3.58 26.42 -1.20
N ASP A 226 -3.50 26.59 -2.53
CA ASP A 226 -2.89 27.76 -3.16
C ASP A 226 -3.66 29.06 -2.84
N GLU A 227 -4.99 29.00 -2.72
CA GLU A 227 -5.86 30.11 -2.32
C GLU A 227 -5.64 30.59 -0.87
N HIS A 228 -5.34 29.66 0.05
CA HIS A 228 -5.22 29.96 1.49
C HIS A 228 -3.77 30.15 1.96
N LEU A 229 -2.78 29.85 1.12
CA LEU A 229 -1.39 30.09 1.45
C LEU A 229 -1.03 31.58 1.31
N PRO A 230 -0.13 32.11 2.18
CA PRO A 230 0.38 33.47 2.07
C PRO A 230 0.94 33.76 0.68
N LYS A 231 0.81 35.01 0.19
CA LYS A 231 1.28 35.38 -1.14
C LYS A 231 2.78 35.03 -1.30
N PRO A 232 3.19 34.46 -2.45
CA PRO A 232 4.58 34.11 -2.67
C PRO A 232 5.43 35.38 -2.64
N ARG A 233 6.47 35.40 -1.79
CA ARG A 233 7.44 36.49 -1.78
C ARG A 233 8.31 36.34 -3.01
N ILE A 234 8.27 37.33 -3.90
CA ILE A 234 9.19 37.44 -5.03
C ILE A 234 10.58 37.62 -4.44
N ALA A 235 11.53 36.75 -4.80
CA ALA A 235 12.92 36.95 -4.44
C ALA A 235 13.35 38.28 -5.06
N ARG A 236 13.79 39.25 -4.24
CA ARG A 236 14.44 40.45 -4.77
C ARG A 236 15.67 39.97 -5.53
N GLY A 237 15.62 40.07 -6.85
CA GLY A 237 16.71 39.67 -7.72
C GLY A 237 18.00 40.36 -7.28
N ARG A 238 19.12 39.65 -7.40
CA ARG A 238 20.43 40.29 -7.41
C ARG A 238 20.44 41.18 -8.66
N TYR A 239 20.36 42.49 -8.45
CA TYR A 239 20.80 43.46 -9.45
C TYR A 239 22.32 43.35 -9.58
#